data_AF-A0A7W9LSM5-F1
#
_entry.id   AF-A0A7W9LSM5-F1
#
_cell.length_a   1.000
_cell.length_b   1.000
_cell.length_c   1.000
_cell.angle_alpha   90.00
_cell.angle_beta   90.00
_cell.angle_gamma   90.00
#
_symmetry.space_group_name_H-M   'P 1'
#
loop_
_entity.id
_entity.type
_entity.pdbx_description
1 polymer ?
#
loop_
_entity_poly.entity_id
_entity_poly.type
_entity_poly.pdbx_seq_one_letter_code
_entity_poly.pdbx_strand_id
1 'polypeptide(L)'
;MDLEKSAREGSETRVDLRKRVPEPSAPPVREAAPEGCLAVAIRIPVRIVVLVLVVPVRMVWDALVVAGRFLNDVLLRPLGRALLWLGRAVFVWPFVGLWRYVVVPVAKALGWLGNVLLVVPLVWLYRYVLTPVGHGIAWVVTGVARGVGAAFGWVYSYLFTPVGRAVMWVLKGLGAVLAGIGFGVYTLVAWLARYLVVVPAVWLYTWVLAPVGRAVVWCGKGLAWLVSMVVTGIGTALYWIARILLVLPALALWRWVLAPVGRLLAVIGREVLDALGHAWRIAGRISLAVGRFLATLFRWIFVEPVRWVYRSVLTPVGHVVRDAVLRPAAEAARSVGRATRQALAAARDSVRQARADVRRMLFGAPAQPQPVDLGEPSGREARTLGSSTTALTKD
;
A
#
# COMPACT_ATOMS: atom_id res chain seq x y z
N MET A 1 -38.77 80.25 -57.02
CA MET A 1 -38.21 80.38 -55.66
C MET A 1 -38.11 78.99 -55.07
N ASP A 2 -37.03 78.69 -54.37
CA ASP A 2 -36.80 77.47 -53.54
C ASP A 2 -36.23 76.20 -54.19
N LEU A 3 -35.29 76.33 -55.14
CA LEU A 3 -34.40 75.21 -55.52
C LEU A 3 -32.92 75.41 -55.12
N GLU A 4 -32.60 76.47 -54.36
CA GLU A 4 -31.22 76.80 -53.98
C GLU A 4 -30.85 76.33 -52.55
N LYS A 5 -31.78 75.69 -51.82
CA LYS A 5 -31.61 75.37 -50.39
C LYS A 5 -30.99 73.99 -50.11
N SER A 6 -30.97 73.04 -51.06
CA SER A 6 -30.45 71.68 -50.80
C SER A 6 -28.95 71.47 -51.05
N ALA A 7 -28.22 72.48 -51.53
CA ALA A 7 -26.79 72.31 -51.88
C ALA A 7 -25.79 72.71 -50.77
N ARG A 8 -26.25 73.23 -49.61
CA ARG A 8 -25.36 73.76 -48.55
C ARG A 8 -25.29 72.94 -47.25
N GLU A 9 -26.14 71.95 -47.03
CA GLU A 9 -26.14 71.16 -45.77
C GLU A 9 -25.32 69.85 -45.83
N GLY A 10 -24.78 69.47 -46.99
CA GLY A 10 -24.02 68.21 -47.16
C GLY A 10 -22.50 68.30 -47.01
N SER A 11 -21.92 69.48 -46.76
CA SER A 11 -20.45 69.69 -46.82
C SER A 11 -19.74 69.92 -45.48
N GLU A 12 -20.47 69.88 -44.35
CA GLU A 12 -19.97 70.37 -43.06
C GLU A 12 -19.77 69.28 -41.99
N THR A 13 -19.47 68.05 -42.41
CA THR A 13 -19.07 66.98 -41.47
C THR A 13 -17.91 66.14 -41.99
N ARG A 14 -16.93 66.78 -42.65
CA ARG A 14 -15.54 66.32 -42.62
C ARG A 14 -14.97 66.61 -41.22
N VAL A 15 -15.29 65.75 -40.27
CA VAL A 15 -14.56 65.70 -39.00
C VAL A 15 -13.23 65.02 -39.31
N ASP A 16 -12.27 65.85 -39.73
CA ASP A 16 -10.84 65.55 -39.75
C ASP A 16 -10.36 65.31 -38.31
N LEU A 17 -10.64 64.13 -37.78
CA LEU A 17 -9.97 63.56 -36.60
C LEU A 17 -8.59 63.02 -36.99
N ARG A 18 -7.82 63.82 -37.75
CA ARG A 18 -6.38 63.62 -37.92
C ARG A 18 -5.71 64.08 -36.63
N LYS A 19 -5.76 63.16 -35.66
CA LYS A 19 -5.06 63.14 -34.39
C LYS A 19 -3.72 63.89 -34.51
N ARG A 20 -3.66 65.09 -33.91
CA ARG A 20 -2.42 65.86 -33.76
C ARG A 20 -1.40 64.94 -33.12
N VAL A 21 -0.37 64.59 -33.88
CA VAL A 21 0.85 64.04 -33.32
C VAL A 21 1.45 65.16 -32.46
N PRO A 22 1.64 64.98 -31.15
CA PRO A 22 2.38 65.97 -30.36
C PRO A 22 3.78 66.01 -30.94
N GLU A 23 4.22 67.17 -31.42
CA GLU A 23 5.64 67.39 -31.70
C GLU A 23 6.42 67.04 -30.42
N PRO A 24 7.55 66.33 -30.53
CA PRO A 24 8.41 66.12 -29.38
C PRO A 24 8.95 67.49 -28.96
N SER A 25 8.41 68.01 -27.85
CA SER A 25 8.99 69.11 -27.09
C SER A 25 10.50 68.87 -26.97
N ALA A 26 11.29 69.79 -27.53
CA ALA A 26 12.73 69.80 -27.34
C ALA A 26 13.04 69.65 -25.85
N PRO A 27 13.97 68.76 -25.46
CA PRO A 27 14.30 68.59 -24.05
C PRO A 27 14.78 69.94 -23.48
N PRO A 28 14.48 70.23 -22.20
CA PRO A 28 15.02 71.43 -21.56
C PRO A 28 16.53 71.41 -21.72
N VAL A 29 17.09 72.51 -22.22
CA VAL A 29 18.52 72.77 -22.18
C VAL A 29 18.90 72.70 -20.70
N ARG A 30 19.43 71.55 -20.28
CA ARG A 30 20.05 71.42 -18.97
C ARG A 30 21.27 72.30 -19.04
N GLU A 31 21.15 73.48 -18.45
CA GLU A 31 22.26 74.33 -18.10
C GLU A 31 23.33 73.44 -17.47
N ALA A 32 24.45 73.31 -18.19
CA ALA A 32 25.61 72.61 -17.71
C ALA A 32 26.15 73.43 -16.54
N ALA A 33 25.64 73.14 -15.34
CA ALA A 33 26.32 73.44 -14.11
C ALA A 33 27.77 72.93 -14.26
N PRO A 34 28.78 73.70 -13.83
CA PRO A 34 30.18 73.30 -13.96
C PRO A 34 30.45 72.12 -13.01
N GLU A 35 30.09 70.91 -13.45
CA GLU A 35 30.42 69.66 -12.81
C GLU A 35 31.94 69.48 -12.92
N GLY A 36 32.62 69.83 -11.84
CA GLY A 36 34.08 69.75 -11.73
C GLY A 36 34.62 68.40 -12.17
N CYS A 37 35.83 68.42 -12.75
CA CYS A 37 36.54 67.29 -13.36
C CYS A 37 36.49 65.95 -12.63
N LEU A 38 36.19 65.92 -11.32
CA LEU A 38 35.97 64.70 -10.54
C LEU A 38 34.72 63.90 -10.95
N ALA A 39 33.59 64.55 -11.23
CA ALA A 39 32.39 63.85 -11.68
C ALA A 39 32.59 63.27 -13.09
N VAL A 40 33.28 64.00 -13.96
CA VAL A 40 33.64 63.55 -15.32
C VAL A 40 34.66 62.41 -15.26
N ALA A 41 35.72 62.52 -14.44
CA ALA A 41 36.75 61.50 -14.30
C ALA A 41 36.24 60.17 -13.71
N ILE A 42 35.21 60.20 -12.85
CA ILE A 42 34.59 58.98 -12.31
C ILE A 42 33.53 58.43 -13.26
N ARG A 43 32.79 59.29 -13.96
CA ARG A 43 31.68 58.86 -14.83
C ARG A 43 32.14 58.34 -16.18
N ILE A 44 33.29 58.80 -16.69
CA ILE A 44 33.90 58.27 -17.93
C ILE A 44 34.22 56.76 -17.78
N PRO A 45 35.01 56.29 -16.79
CA PRO A 45 35.32 54.87 -16.66
C PRO A 45 34.07 54.05 -16.33
N VAL A 46 33.15 54.56 -15.51
CA VAL A 46 31.88 53.87 -15.25
C VAL A 46 31.03 53.75 -16.52
N ARG A 47 30.92 54.80 -17.35
CA ARG A 47 30.24 54.71 -18.66
C ARG A 47 30.94 53.76 -19.61
N ILE A 48 32.27 53.71 -19.61
CA ILE A 48 33.05 52.77 -20.44
C ILE A 48 32.76 51.35 -19.98
N VAL A 49 32.80 51.05 -18.68
CA VAL A 49 32.49 49.71 -18.15
C VAL A 49 31.03 49.34 -18.44
N VAL A 50 30.09 50.26 -18.22
CA VAL A 50 28.67 50.04 -18.53
C VAL A 50 28.47 49.82 -20.03
N LEU A 51 29.08 50.62 -20.92
CA LEU A 51 28.97 50.40 -22.36
C LEU A 51 29.61 49.07 -22.77
N VAL A 52 30.83 48.79 -22.32
CA VAL A 52 31.59 47.58 -22.67
C VAL A 52 30.94 46.31 -22.12
N LEU A 53 30.16 46.39 -21.03
CA LEU A 53 29.54 45.22 -20.41
C LEU A 53 28.05 45.11 -20.74
N VAL A 54 27.30 46.22 -20.64
CA VAL A 54 25.85 46.25 -20.89
C VAL A 54 25.52 46.20 -22.38
N VAL A 55 26.30 46.84 -23.27
CA VAL A 55 26.02 46.77 -24.72
C VAL A 55 26.15 45.35 -25.26
N PRO A 56 27.23 44.59 -25.00
CA PRO A 56 27.29 43.20 -25.47
C PRO A 56 26.24 42.32 -24.81
N VAL A 57 25.94 42.52 -23.52
CA VAL A 57 24.84 41.78 -22.87
C VAL A 57 23.49 42.10 -23.51
N ARG A 58 23.21 43.37 -23.85
CA ARG A 58 21.98 43.76 -24.57
C ARG A 58 21.96 43.25 -26.00
N MET A 59 23.09 43.24 -26.70
CA MET A 59 23.20 42.68 -28.06
C MET A 59 22.97 41.18 -28.05
N VAL A 60 23.52 40.45 -27.07
CA VAL A 60 23.26 39.02 -26.87
C VAL A 60 21.79 38.79 -26.53
N TRP A 61 21.20 39.63 -25.69
CA TRP A 61 19.78 39.55 -25.36
C TRP A 61 18.88 39.82 -26.58
N ASP A 62 19.12 40.89 -27.33
CA ASP A 62 18.36 41.21 -28.53
C ASP A 62 18.54 40.14 -29.61
N ALA A 63 19.75 39.59 -29.76
CA ALA A 63 20.01 38.44 -30.64
C ALA A 63 19.24 37.18 -30.20
N LEU A 64 19.18 36.89 -28.90
CA LEU A 64 18.40 35.78 -28.36
C LEU A 64 16.89 35.99 -28.54
N VAL A 65 16.38 37.20 -28.36
CA VAL A 65 14.96 37.50 -28.56
C VAL A 65 14.60 37.45 -30.05
N VAL A 66 15.48 37.93 -30.94
CA VAL A 66 15.30 37.82 -32.38
C VAL A 66 15.36 36.35 -32.81
N ALA A 67 16.33 35.58 -32.34
CA ALA A 67 16.40 34.14 -32.59
C ALA A 67 15.17 33.40 -32.05
N GLY A 68 14.69 33.76 -30.86
CA GLY A 68 13.48 33.20 -30.26
C GLY A 68 12.20 33.57 -31.01
N ARG A 69 12.11 34.80 -31.56
CA ARG A 69 11.00 35.21 -32.45
C ARG A 69 11.07 34.47 -33.78
N PHE A 70 12.25 34.37 -34.38
CA PHE A 70 12.45 33.66 -35.63
C PHE A 70 12.13 32.16 -35.50
N LEU A 71 12.55 31.54 -34.39
CA LEU A 71 12.21 30.15 -34.07
C LEU A 71 10.70 29.96 -33.85
N ASN A 72 10.03 30.91 -33.19
CA ASN A 72 8.59 30.87 -33.02
C ASN A 72 7.83 31.00 -34.34
N ASP A 73 8.24 31.95 -35.18
CA ASP A 73 7.55 32.25 -36.43
C ASP A 73 7.80 31.20 -37.51
N VAL A 74 9.02 30.65 -37.59
CA VAL A 74 9.41 29.68 -38.63
C VAL A 74 9.09 28.25 -38.25
N LEU A 75 9.18 27.86 -36.97
CA LEU A 75 8.97 26.48 -36.54
C LEU A 75 7.68 26.31 -35.75
N LEU A 76 7.47 27.08 -34.69
CA LEU A 76 6.35 26.83 -33.77
C LEU A 76 4.99 27.21 -34.36
N ARG A 77 4.89 28.26 -35.17
CA ARG A 77 3.65 28.63 -35.87
C ARG A 77 3.18 27.60 -36.89
N PRO A 78 4.01 27.12 -37.84
CA PRO A 78 3.57 26.11 -38.79
C PRO A 78 3.32 24.76 -38.10
N LEU A 79 4.15 24.35 -37.13
CA LEU A 79 3.88 23.14 -36.35
C LEU A 79 2.58 23.24 -35.54
N GLY A 80 2.33 24.36 -34.87
CA GLY A 80 1.11 24.56 -34.10
C GLY A 80 -0.14 24.52 -34.99
N ARG A 81 -0.06 25.13 -36.19
CA ARG A 81 -1.17 25.13 -37.15
C ARG A 81 -1.38 23.75 -37.78
N ALA A 82 -0.30 23.04 -38.09
CA ALA A 82 -0.35 21.66 -38.57
C ALA A 82 -0.91 20.70 -37.51
N LEU A 83 -0.50 20.84 -36.24
CA LEU A 83 -0.97 20.01 -35.13
C LEU A 83 -2.44 20.28 -34.80
N LEU A 84 -2.88 21.55 -34.86
CA LEU A 84 -4.29 21.92 -34.73
C LEU A 84 -5.13 21.37 -35.90
N TRP A 85 -4.59 21.40 -37.12
CA TRP A 85 -5.26 20.84 -38.29
C TRP A 85 -5.34 19.32 -38.19
N LEU A 86 -4.27 18.66 -37.74
CA LEU A 86 -4.22 17.22 -37.49
C LEU A 86 -5.23 16.83 -36.40
N GLY A 87 -5.26 17.57 -35.28
CA GLY A 87 -6.23 17.36 -34.21
C GLY A 87 -7.67 17.56 -34.70
N ARG A 88 -7.92 18.60 -35.50
CA ARG A 88 -9.24 18.84 -36.12
C ARG A 88 -9.62 17.72 -37.08
N ALA A 89 -8.72 17.30 -37.95
CA ALA A 89 -8.98 16.26 -38.94
C ALA A 89 -9.18 14.90 -38.25
N VAL A 90 -8.28 14.49 -37.37
CA VAL A 90 -8.33 13.18 -36.70
C VAL A 90 -9.47 13.08 -35.70
N PHE A 91 -9.94 14.18 -35.12
CA PHE A 91 -11.03 14.11 -34.13
C PHE A 91 -12.39 14.44 -34.75
N VAL A 92 -12.48 15.53 -35.52
CA VAL A 92 -13.77 16.03 -36.03
C VAL A 92 -14.27 15.17 -37.19
N TRP A 93 -13.42 14.78 -38.15
CA TRP A 93 -13.88 14.00 -39.30
C TRP A 93 -14.41 12.62 -38.92
N PRO A 94 -13.71 11.79 -38.13
CA PRO A 94 -14.25 10.48 -37.76
C PRO A 94 -15.45 10.62 -36.82
N PHE A 95 -15.53 11.65 -35.98
CA PHE A 95 -16.72 11.88 -35.17
C PHE A 95 -17.94 12.29 -36.02
N VAL A 96 -17.76 13.16 -37.00
CA VAL A 96 -18.81 13.55 -37.96
C VAL A 96 -19.20 12.37 -38.85
N GLY A 97 -18.23 11.57 -39.30
CA GLY A 97 -18.46 10.33 -40.03
C GLY A 97 -19.26 9.34 -39.19
N LEU A 98 -18.85 9.10 -37.95
CA LEU A 98 -19.56 8.22 -37.02
C LEU A 98 -20.99 8.70 -36.75
N TRP A 99 -21.18 10.01 -36.56
CA TRP A 99 -22.50 10.59 -36.39
C TRP A 99 -23.39 10.35 -37.62
N ARG A 100 -22.87 10.62 -38.82
CA ARG A 100 -23.66 10.55 -40.05
C ARG A 100 -23.89 9.13 -40.55
N TYR A 101 -22.94 8.22 -40.35
CA TYR A 101 -23.00 6.84 -40.83
C TYR A 101 -23.46 5.83 -39.79
N VAL A 102 -23.42 6.14 -38.49
CA VAL A 102 -23.83 5.21 -37.43
C VAL A 102 -25.02 5.76 -36.66
N VAL A 103 -24.92 6.99 -36.12
CA VAL A 103 -25.97 7.51 -35.24
C VAL A 103 -27.27 7.79 -35.99
N VAL A 104 -27.20 8.45 -37.15
CA VAL A 104 -28.39 8.73 -37.98
C VAL A 104 -29.11 7.46 -38.43
N PRO A 105 -28.45 6.43 -39.00
CA PRO A 105 -29.15 5.21 -39.40
C PRO A 105 -29.66 4.40 -38.21
N VAL A 106 -28.92 4.37 -37.08
CA VAL A 106 -29.39 3.69 -35.87
C VAL A 106 -30.65 4.37 -35.32
N ALA A 107 -30.68 5.70 -35.24
CA ALA A 107 -31.86 6.43 -34.79
C ALA A 107 -33.07 6.19 -35.73
N LYS A 108 -32.84 6.16 -37.05
CA LYS A 108 -33.89 5.87 -38.02
C LYS A 108 -34.41 4.44 -37.93
N ALA A 109 -33.51 3.47 -37.74
CA ALA A 109 -33.87 2.07 -37.51
C ALA A 109 -34.66 1.91 -36.20
N LEU A 110 -34.24 2.58 -35.13
CA LEU A 110 -34.94 2.55 -33.84
C LEU A 110 -36.33 3.18 -33.93
N GLY A 111 -36.46 4.30 -34.64
CA GLY A 111 -37.75 4.95 -34.89
C GLY A 111 -38.69 4.07 -35.72
N TRP A 112 -38.16 3.40 -36.75
CA TRP A 112 -38.92 2.42 -37.54
C TRP A 112 -39.36 1.23 -36.69
N LEU A 113 -38.45 0.68 -35.89
CA LEU A 113 -38.74 -0.45 -35.00
C LEU A 113 -39.80 -0.07 -33.96
N GLY A 114 -39.71 1.12 -33.37
CA GLY A 114 -40.72 1.63 -32.44
C GLY A 114 -42.09 1.79 -33.11
N ASN A 115 -42.14 2.27 -34.34
CA ASN A 115 -43.40 2.43 -35.07
C ASN A 115 -44.04 1.07 -35.40
N VAL A 116 -43.25 0.14 -35.95
CA VAL A 116 -43.75 -1.21 -36.30
C VAL A 116 -44.11 -2.02 -35.06
N LEU A 117 -43.33 -1.93 -33.98
CA LEU A 117 -43.52 -2.76 -32.79
C LEU A 117 -44.55 -2.19 -31.80
N LEU A 118 -44.80 -0.88 -31.81
CA LEU A 118 -45.76 -0.27 -30.89
C LEU A 118 -47.02 0.21 -31.61
N VAL A 119 -46.87 0.97 -32.71
CA VAL A 119 -48.02 1.62 -33.35
C VAL A 119 -48.87 0.60 -34.12
N VAL A 120 -48.24 -0.28 -34.89
CA VAL A 120 -48.95 -1.31 -35.67
C VAL A 120 -49.75 -2.27 -34.79
N PRO A 121 -49.18 -2.90 -33.74
CA PRO A 121 -49.95 -3.78 -32.86
C PRO A 121 -50.98 -3.03 -32.03
N LEU A 122 -50.73 -1.77 -31.64
CA LEU A 122 -51.73 -0.98 -30.91
C LEU A 122 -52.95 -0.64 -31.79
N VAL A 123 -52.73 -0.34 -33.07
CA VAL A 123 -53.81 -0.12 -34.05
C VAL A 123 -54.55 -1.42 -34.34
N TRP A 124 -53.85 -2.55 -34.45
CA TRP A 124 -54.47 -3.86 -34.60
C TRP A 124 -55.31 -4.25 -33.39
N LEU A 125 -54.80 -4.03 -32.18
CA LEU A 125 -55.52 -4.28 -30.93
C LEU A 125 -56.79 -3.43 -30.85
N TYR A 126 -56.70 -2.14 -31.21
CA TYR A 126 -57.86 -1.26 -31.27
C TYR A 126 -58.92 -1.77 -32.27
N ARG A 127 -58.49 -2.22 -33.45
CA ARG A 127 -59.40 -2.65 -34.53
C ARG A 127 -59.96 -4.07 -34.34
N TYR A 128 -59.25 -4.95 -33.67
CA TYR A 128 -59.67 -6.34 -33.46
C TYR A 128 -60.24 -6.62 -32.08
N VAL A 129 -60.03 -5.77 -31.07
CA VAL A 129 -60.58 -5.98 -29.72
C VAL A 129 -61.69 -4.99 -29.43
N LEU A 130 -61.50 -3.72 -29.73
CA LEU A 130 -62.49 -2.69 -29.38
C LEU A 130 -63.76 -2.80 -30.24
N THR A 131 -63.61 -3.17 -31.50
CA THR A 131 -64.73 -3.29 -32.45
C THR A 131 -65.65 -4.49 -32.16
N PRO A 132 -65.15 -5.72 -31.85
CA PRO A 132 -66.03 -6.81 -31.43
C PRO A 132 -66.56 -6.65 -30.01
N VAL A 133 -65.84 -6.00 -29.09
CA VAL A 133 -66.36 -5.71 -27.74
C VAL A 133 -67.55 -4.76 -27.81
N GLY A 134 -67.50 -3.74 -28.70
CA GLY A 134 -68.65 -2.88 -28.95
C GLY A 134 -69.88 -3.63 -29.47
N HIS A 135 -69.69 -4.60 -30.37
CA HIS A 135 -70.78 -5.44 -30.87
C HIS A 135 -71.30 -6.43 -29.82
N GLY A 136 -70.41 -7.00 -29.00
CA GLY A 136 -70.79 -7.91 -27.91
C GLY A 136 -71.66 -7.22 -26.85
N ILE A 137 -71.32 -5.98 -26.49
CA ILE A 137 -72.11 -5.19 -25.52
C ILE A 137 -73.50 -4.88 -26.10
N ALA A 138 -73.58 -4.48 -27.37
CA ALA A 138 -74.86 -4.22 -28.03
C ALA A 138 -75.75 -5.48 -28.09
N TRP A 139 -75.16 -6.65 -28.31
CA TRP A 139 -75.86 -7.93 -28.34
C TRP A 139 -76.41 -8.33 -26.96
N VAL A 140 -75.63 -8.11 -25.90
CA VAL A 140 -76.05 -8.40 -24.52
C VAL A 140 -77.19 -7.47 -24.08
N VAL A 141 -77.08 -6.16 -24.34
CA VAL A 141 -78.11 -5.19 -23.97
C VAL A 141 -79.45 -5.49 -24.67
N THR A 142 -79.40 -5.84 -25.96
CA THR A 142 -80.61 -6.20 -26.72
C THR A 142 -81.20 -7.55 -26.34
N GLY A 143 -80.37 -8.51 -25.90
CA GLY A 143 -80.81 -9.79 -25.34
C GLY A 143 -81.53 -9.64 -23.99
N VAL A 144 -80.98 -8.80 -23.10
CA VAL A 144 -81.57 -8.55 -21.76
C VAL A 144 -82.93 -7.85 -21.88
N ALA A 145 -83.08 -6.87 -22.77
CA ALA A 145 -84.35 -6.19 -22.99
C ALA A 145 -85.47 -7.15 -23.46
N ARG A 146 -85.12 -8.17 -24.27
CA ARG A 146 -86.09 -9.18 -24.73
C ARG A 146 -86.45 -10.20 -23.64
N GLY A 147 -85.50 -10.57 -22.79
CA GLY A 147 -85.75 -11.49 -21.67
C GLY A 147 -86.68 -10.89 -20.60
N VAL A 148 -86.54 -9.59 -20.32
CA VAL A 148 -87.38 -8.88 -19.33
C VAL A 148 -88.82 -8.73 -19.84
N GLY A 149 -89.03 -8.53 -21.15
CA GLY A 149 -90.38 -8.47 -21.73
C GLY A 149 -91.14 -9.80 -21.70
N ALA A 150 -90.45 -10.92 -21.89
CA ALA A 150 -91.05 -12.26 -21.86
C ALA A 150 -91.39 -12.73 -20.43
N ALA A 151 -90.58 -12.34 -19.45
CA ALA A 151 -90.80 -12.70 -18.04
C ALA A 151 -92.09 -12.08 -17.47
N PHE A 152 -92.45 -10.86 -17.87
CA PHE A 152 -93.67 -10.20 -17.42
C PHE A 152 -94.95 -10.88 -17.93
N GLY A 153 -94.93 -11.47 -19.13
CA GLY A 153 -96.09 -12.17 -19.71
C GLY A 153 -96.40 -13.52 -19.08
N TRP A 154 -95.37 -14.23 -18.59
CA TRP A 154 -95.53 -15.56 -18.00
C TRP A 154 -96.09 -15.50 -16.56
N VAL A 155 -95.69 -14.46 -15.81
CA VAL A 155 -96.04 -14.27 -14.38
C VAL A 155 -97.54 -14.02 -14.16
N TYR A 156 -98.27 -13.50 -15.15
CA TYR A 156 -99.71 -13.24 -15.01
C TYR A 156 -100.57 -14.53 -15.02
N SER A 157 -100.05 -15.64 -15.57
CA SER A 157 -100.85 -16.84 -15.85
C SER A 157 -100.88 -17.91 -14.75
N TYR A 158 -99.93 -17.89 -13.80
CA TYR A 158 -99.66 -19.04 -12.92
C TYR A 158 -99.84 -18.75 -11.41
N LEU A 159 -100.54 -17.65 -11.08
CA LEU A 159 -100.50 -17.04 -9.74
C LEU A 159 -101.25 -17.80 -8.63
N PHE A 160 -102.16 -18.73 -8.91
CA PHE A 160 -103.23 -19.00 -7.93
C PHE A 160 -103.09 -20.15 -6.92
N THR A 161 -102.09 -21.04 -6.92
CA THR A 161 -102.21 -22.28 -6.09
C THR A 161 -101.07 -22.76 -5.18
N PRO A 162 -99.76 -22.46 -5.36
CA PRO A 162 -98.75 -23.00 -4.43
C PRO A 162 -98.11 -21.93 -3.52
N VAL A 163 -98.91 -21.00 -2.99
CA VAL A 163 -98.43 -19.74 -2.38
C VAL A 163 -97.59 -19.93 -1.11
N GLY A 164 -97.76 -21.01 -0.34
CA GLY A 164 -97.00 -21.19 0.92
C GLY A 164 -95.56 -21.73 0.77
N ARG A 165 -95.34 -22.70 -0.12
CA ARG A 165 -94.03 -23.35 -0.29
C ARG A 165 -93.13 -22.61 -1.29
N ALA A 166 -93.74 -21.89 -2.23
CA ALA A 166 -93.03 -21.03 -3.17
C ALA A 166 -92.34 -19.86 -2.44
N VAL A 167 -92.95 -19.23 -1.44
CA VAL A 167 -92.38 -18.03 -0.78
C VAL A 167 -91.03 -18.32 -0.12
N MET A 168 -90.87 -19.46 0.57
CA MET A 168 -89.58 -19.82 1.18
C MET A 168 -88.52 -20.27 0.16
N TRP A 169 -88.91 -20.97 -0.92
CA TRP A 169 -87.99 -21.31 -2.02
C TRP A 169 -87.57 -20.08 -2.82
N VAL A 170 -88.49 -19.12 -3.01
CA VAL A 170 -88.21 -17.84 -3.65
C VAL A 170 -87.30 -16.99 -2.78
N LEU A 171 -87.51 -16.87 -1.47
CA LEU A 171 -86.60 -16.11 -0.59
C LEU A 171 -85.19 -16.69 -0.55
N LYS A 172 -85.07 -18.03 -0.43
CA LYS A 172 -83.76 -18.70 -0.38
C LYS A 172 -83.08 -18.71 -1.75
N GLY A 173 -83.86 -18.86 -2.82
CA GLY A 173 -83.41 -18.71 -4.21
C GLY A 173 -82.99 -17.28 -4.51
N LEU A 174 -83.72 -16.26 -4.06
CA LEU A 174 -83.37 -14.85 -4.21
C LEU A 174 -82.06 -14.55 -3.48
N GLY A 175 -81.90 -15.04 -2.25
CA GLY A 175 -80.66 -14.87 -1.48
C GLY A 175 -79.46 -15.54 -2.15
N ALA A 176 -79.61 -16.75 -2.67
CA ALA A 176 -78.55 -17.46 -3.39
C ALA A 176 -78.24 -16.83 -4.76
N VAL A 177 -79.26 -16.32 -5.47
CA VAL A 177 -79.10 -15.63 -6.75
C VAL A 177 -78.47 -14.25 -6.54
N LEU A 178 -78.86 -13.50 -5.51
CA LEU A 178 -78.23 -12.22 -5.14
C LEU A 178 -76.78 -12.42 -4.68
N ALA A 179 -76.49 -13.48 -3.91
CA ALA A 179 -75.13 -13.82 -3.52
C ALA A 179 -74.29 -14.28 -4.71
N GLY A 180 -74.86 -15.07 -5.62
CA GLY A 180 -74.21 -15.52 -6.85
C GLY A 180 -73.95 -14.37 -7.83
N ILE A 181 -74.90 -13.44 -7.97
CA ILE A 181 -74.74 -12.22 -8.76
C ILE A 181 -73.70 -11.31 -8.10
N GLY A 182 -73.74 -11.12 -6.79
CA GLY A 182 -72.74 -10.34 -6.06
C GLY A 182 -71.33 -10.92 -6.21
N PHE A 183 -71.19 -12.23 -6.11
CA PHE A 183 -69.90 -12.92 -6.28
C PHE A 183 -69.43 -12.91 -7.74
N GLY A 184 -70.35 -13.09 -8.69
CA GLY A 184 -70.07 -12.98 -10.12
C GLY A 184 -69.64 -11.57 -10.52
N VAL A 185 -70.35 -10.54 -10.05
CA VAL A 185 -70.00 -9.14 -10.28
C VAL A 185 -68.69 -8.78 -9.60
N TYR A 186 -68.47 -9.20 -8.35
CA TYR A 186 -67.22 -8.93 -7.64
C TYR A 186 -66.02 -9.60 -8.31
N THR A 187 -66.14 -10.87 -8.70
CA THR A 187 -65.06 -11.58 -9.40
C THR A 187 -64.80 -11.00 -10.78
N LEU A 188 -65.85 -10.60 -11.51
CA LEU A 188 -65.70 -9.93 -12.80
C LEU A 188 -65.05 -8.55 -12.65
N VAL A 189 -65.48 -7.74 -11.69
CA VAL A 189 -64.89 -6.42 -11.40
C VAL A 189 -63.46 -6.57 -10.90
N ALA A 190 -63.16 -7.53 -10.03
CA ALA A 190 -61.82 -7.77 -9.53
C ALA A 190 -60.88 -8.34 -10.60
N TRP A 191 -61.41 -9.16 -11.51
CA TRP A 191 -60.67 -9.66 -12.68
C TRP A 191 -60.43 -8.55 -13.69
N LEU A 192 -61.45 -7.73 -13.97
CA LEU A 192 -61.34 -6.57 -14.87
C LEU A 192 -60.38 -5.53 -14.29
N ALA A 193 -60.44 -5.23 -12.99
CA ALA A 193 -59.49 -4.33 -12.34
C ALA A 193 -58.06 -4.86 -12.38
N ARG A 194 -57.85 -6.16 -12.12
CA ARG A 194 -56.52 -6.78 -12.23
C ARG A 194 -56.01 -6.75 -13.67
N TYR A 195 -56.82 -7.11 -14.64
CA TYR A 195 -56.37 -7.23 -16.02
C TYR A 195 -56.27 -5.87 -16.73
N LEU A 196 -57.12 -4.91 -16.38
CA LEU A 196 -57.17 -3.58 -17.00
C LEU A 196 -56.25 -2.56 -16.32
N VAL A 197 -55.94 -2.73 -15.04
CA VAL A 197 -55.08 -1.78 -14.30
C VAL A 197 -53.77 -2.43 -13.92
N VAL A 198 -53.80 -3.58 -13.24
CA VAL A 198 -52.57 -4.17 -12.68
C VAL A 198 -51.68 -4.77 -13.77
N VAL A 199 -52.24 -5.50 -14.73
CA VAL A 199 -51.46 -6.08 -15.83
C VAL A 199 -50.78 -4.98 -16.69
N PRO A 200 -51.48 -3.95 -17.19
CA PRO A 200 -50.82 -2.89 -17.93
C PRO A 200 -49.88 -2.05 -17.05
N ALA A 201 -50.16 -1.85 -15.76
CA ALA A 201 -49.23 -1.18 -14.86
C ALA A 201 -47.93 -2.00 -14.65
N VAL A 202 -48.02 -3.32 -14.49
CA VAL A 202 -46.87 -4.22 -14.39
C VAL A 202 -46.12 -4.28 -15.73
N TRP A 203 -46.86 -4.26 -16.85
CA TRP A 203 -46.25 -4.22 -18.17
C TRP A 203 -45.51 -2.90 -18.39
N LEU A 204 -46.09 -1.77 -18.00
CA LEU A 204 -45.43 -0.45 -18.05
C LEU A 204 -44.20 -0.41 -17.14
N TYR A 205 -44.30 -0.97 -15.94
CA TYR A 205 -43.18 -1.04 -15.00
C TYR A 205 -42.02 -1.89 -15.56
N THR A 206 -42.33 -3.06 -16.11
CA THR A 206 -41.31 -4.00 -16.62
C THR A 206 -40.71 -3.57 -17.95
N TRP A 207 -41.52 -3.03 -18.86
CA TRP A 207 -41.07 -2.64 -20.21
C TRP A 207 -40.59 -1.21 -20.33
N VAL A 208 -40.99 -0.31 -19.43
CA VAL A 208 -40.57 1.10 -19.47
C VAL A 208 -39.70 1.43 -18.27
N LEU A 209 -40.16 1.14 -17.06
CA LEU A 209 -39.45 1.58 -15.85
C LEU A 209 -38.16 0.78 -15.60
N ALA A 210 -38.15 -0.53 -15.84
CA ALA A 210 -36.96 -1.35 -15.68
C ALA A 210 -35.83 -1.04 -16.70
N PRO A 211 -36.11 -0.83 -18.00
CA PRO A 211 -35.06 -0.38 -18.93
C PRO A 211 -34.64 1.06 -18.69
N VAL A 212 -35.55 1.96 -18.29
CA VAL A 212 -35.18 3.34 -17.91
C VAL A 212 -34.30 3.33 -16.65
N GLY A 213 -34.64 2.54 -15.63
CA GLY A 213 -33.81 2.36 -14.44
C GLY A 213 -32.43 1.80 -14.77
N ARG A 214 -32.35 0.78 -15.64
CA ARG A 214 -31.05 0.27 -16.12
C ARG A 214 -30.28 1.31 -16.94
N ALA A 215 -30.94 2.07 -17.81
CA ALA A 215 -30.30 3.13 -18.59
C ALA A 215 -29.75 4.25 -17.71
N VAL A 216 -30.49 4.68 -16.69
CA VAL A 216 -30.05 5.69 -15.72
C VAL A 216 -28.85 5.17 -14.91
N VAL A 217 -28.88 3.92 -14.45
CA VAL A 217 -27.74 3.30 -13.75
C VAL A 217 -26.52 3.19 -14.67
N TRP A 218 -26.71 2.82 -15.94
CA TRP A 218 -25.63 2.79 -16.94
C TRP A 218 -25.07 4.18 -17.23
N CYS A 219 -25.90 5.21 -17.34
CA CYS A 219 -25.46 6.60 -17.49
C CYS A 219 -24.70 7.08 -16.25
N GLY A 220 -25.19 6.79 -15.05
CA GLY A 220 -24.51 7.13 -13.80
C GLY A 220 -23.15 6.43 -13.69
N LYS A 221 -23.08 5.15 -14.05
CA LYS A 221 -21.83 4.38 -14.07
C LYS A 221 -20.86 4.88 -15.14
N GLY A 222 -21.37 5.28 -16.31
CA GLY A 222 -20.57 5.91 -17.36
C GLY A 222 -20.01 7.28 -16.94
N LEU A 223 -20.81 8.10 -16.27
CA LEU A 223 -20.36 9.38 -15.72
C LEU A 223 -19.31 9.18 -14.62
N ALA A 224 -19.54 8.25 -13.70
CA ALA A 224 -18.57 7.91 -12.67
C ALA A 224 -17.24 7.40 -13.27
N TRP A 225 -17.31 6.59 -14.33
CA TRP A 225 -16.13 6.14 -15.06
C TRP A 225 -15.39 7.30 -15.72
N LEU A 226 -16.09 8.22 -16.39
CA LEU A 226 -15.49 9.42 -16.98
C LEU A 226 -14.83 10.32 -15.93
N VAL A 227 -15.51 10.59 -14.82
CA VAL A 227 -14.95 11.37 -13.71
C VAL A 227 -13.73 10.68 -13.15
N SER A 228 -13.79 9.36 -12.93
CA SER A 228 -12.64 8.58 -12.45
C SER A 228 -11.46 8.64 -13.42
N MET A 229 -11.71 8.53 -14.73
CA MET A 229 -10.70 8.66 -15.78
C MET A 229 -10.03 10.03 -15.78
N VAL A 230 -10.83 11.10 -15.61
CA VAL A 230 -10.32 12.47 -15.52
C VAL A 230 -9.50 12.67 -14.25
N VAL A 231 -9.99 12.22 -13.11
CA VAL A 231 -9.28 12.32 -11.82
C VAL A 231 -7.98 11.52 -11.84
N THR A 232 -7.99 10.30 -12.36
CA THR A 232 -6.78 9.48 -12.50
C THR A 232 -5.81 10.07 -13.51
N GLY A 233 -6.30 10.61 -14.63
CA GLY A 233 -5.48 11.33 -15.60
C GLY A 233 -4.80 12.55 -15.00
N ILE A 234 -5.56 13.39 -14.29
CA ILE A 234 -5.04 14.57 -13.58
C ILE A 234 -4.05 14.15 -12.49
N GLY A 235 -4.39 13.15 -11.68
CA GLY A 235 -3.52 12.63 -10.63
C GLY A 235 -2.20 12.09 -11.18
N THR A 236 -2.24 11.36 -12.31
CA THR A 236 -1.05 10.82 -12.98
C THR A 236 -0.19 11.94 -13.56
N ALA A 237 -0.82 12.96 -14.17
CA ALA A 237 -0.12 14.12 -14.68
C ALA A 237 0.55 14.94 -13.56
N LEU A 238 -0.18 15.22 -12.48
CA LEU A 238 0.36 15.91 -11.30
C LEU A 238 1.48 15.10 -10.65
N TYR A 239 1.33 13.79 -10.55
CA TYR A 239 2.38 12.90 -10.06
C TYR A 239 3.63 12.97 -10.94
N TRP A 240 3.47 12.89 -12.27
CA TRP A 240 4.59 12.97 -13.19
C TRP A 240 5.28 14.34 -13.15
N ILE A 241 4.50 15.43 -13.07
CA ILE A 241 5.04 16.79 -12.93
C ILE A 241 5.79 16.91 -11.60
N ALA A 242 5.21 16.48 -10.49
CA ALA A 242 5.88 16.50 -9.19
C ALA A 242 7.14 15.61 -9.20
N ARG A 243 7.08 14.45 -9.85
CA ARG A 243 8.22 13.54 -9.97
C ARG A 243 9.33 14.14 -10.84
N ILE A 244 9.02 14.75 -11.97
CA ILE A 244 10.00 15.46 -12.79
C ILE A 244 10.56 16.65 -12.00
N LEU A 245 9.69 17.47 -11.41
CA LEU A 245 10.07 18.71 -10.75
C LEU A 245 10.82 18.50 -9.44
N LEU A 246 10.60 17.40 -8.73
CA LEU A 246 11.26 17.11 -7.45
C LEU A 246 12.35 16.05 -7.61
N VAL A 247 12.05 14.94 -8.28
CA VAL A 247 12.93 13.77 -8.27
C VAL A 247 14.08 13.93 -9.24
N LEU A 248 13.90 14.53 -10.43
CA LEU A 248 15.03 14.80 -11.32
C LEU A 248 16.02 15.82 -10.72
N PRO A 249 15.61 16.98 -10.17
CA PRO A 249 16.56 17.87 -9.54
C PRO A 249 17.14 17.28 -8.25
N ALA A 250 16.38 16.50 -7.47
CA ALA A 250 16.94 15.78 -6.32
C ALA A 250 17.97 14.72 -6.74
N LEU A 251 17.74 13.97 -7.83
CA LEU A 251 18.70 13.03 -8.40
C LEU A 251 19.92 13.74 -8.98
N ALA A 252 19.71 14.88 -9.65
CA ALA A 252 20.80 15.70 -10.15
C ALA A 252 21.64 16.23 -8.98
N LEU A 253 21.01 16.77 -7.94
CA LEU A 253 21.69 17.20 -6.72
C LEU A 253 22.40 16.03 -6.04
N TRP A 254 21.77 14.86 -5.98
CA TRP A 254 22.39 13.67 -5.42
C TRP A 254 23.65 13.27 -6.20
N ARG A 255 23.56 13.25 -7.53
CA ARG A 255 24.65 12.79 -8.40
C ARG A 255 25.77 13.83 -8.56
N TRP A 256 25.44 15.11 -8.56
CA TRP A 256 26.38 16.21 -8.74
C TRP A 256 26.92 16.77 -7.42
N VAL A 257 26.23 16.60 -6.30
CA VAL A 257 26.65 17.13 -4.99
C VAL A 257 26.88 16.01 -3.98
N LEU A 258 25.89 15.16 -3.69
CA LEU A 258 26.08 14.11 -2.66
C LEU A 258 27.10 13.04 -3.06
N ALA A 259 27.16 12.61 -4.32
CA ALA A 259 28.13 11.62 -4.75
C ALA A 259 29.59 12.13 -4.68
N PRO A 260 29.93 13.35 -5.14
CA PRO A 260 31.27 13.90 -4.92
C PRO A 260 31.55 14.23 -3.46
N VAL A 261 30.59 14.78 -2.71
CA VAL A 261 30.75 15.05 -1.27
C VAL A 261 30.93 13.75 -0.49
N GLY A 262 30.17 12.71 -0.80
CA GLY A 262 30.29 11.38 -0.21
C GLY A 262 31.62 10.72 -0.53
N ARG A 263 32.15 10.90 -1.75
CA ARG A 263 33.52 10.48 -2.08
C ARG A 263 34.57 11.25 -1.30
N LEU A 264 34.44 12.57 -1.19
CA LEU A 264 35.35 13.41 -0.39
C LEU A 264 35.29 13.01 1.09
N LEU A 265 34.10 12.84 1.67
CA LEU A 265 33.92 12.38 3.05
C LEU A 265 34.44 10.97 3.26
N ALA A 266 34.32 10.06 2.28
CA ALA A 266 34.86 8.71 2.38
C ALA A 266 36.39 8.67 2.25
N VAL A 267 36.99 9.62 1.54
CA VAL A 267 38.45 9.80 1.53
C VAL A 267 38.90 10.37 2.85
N ILE A 268 38.30 11.48 3.30
CA ILE A 268 38.62 12.12 4.60
C ILE A 268 38.41 11.13 5.75
N GLY A 269 37.31 10.37 5.74
CA GLY A 269 37.03 9.35 6.74
C GLY A 269 38.06 8.23 6.73
N ARG A 270 38.53 7.78 5.56
CA ARG A 270 39.62 6.80 5.47
C ARG A 270 40.93 7.33 6.02
N GLU A 271 41.32 8.54 5.64
CA GLU A 271 42.55 9.17 6.14
C GLU A 271 42.50 9.39 7.65
N VAL A 272 41.35 9.82 8.18
CA VAL A 272 41.14 9.99 9.62
C VAL A 272 41.16 8.66 10.36
N LEU A 273 40.57 7.60 9.79
CA LEU A 273 40.60 6.25 10.37
C LEU A 273 42.00 5.65 10.33
N ASP A 274 42.78 5.87 9.27
CA ASP A 274 44.16 5.42 9.19
C ASP A 274 45.09 6.19 10.13
N ALA A 275 44.86 7.50 10.28
CA ALA A 275 45.56 8.34 11.26
C ALA A 275 45.22 7.92 12.70
N LEU A 276 43.94 7.69 13.01
CA LEU A 276 43.50 7.18 14.31
C LEU A 276 44.02 5.76 14.56
N GLY A 277 44.03 4.90 13.54
CA GLY A 277 44.57 3.55 13.63
C GLY A 277 46.08 3.55 13.91
N HIS A 278 46.83 4.47 13.31
CA HIS A 278 48.24 4.68 13.63
C HIS A 278 48.44 5.22 15.04
N ALA A 279 47.65 6.23 15.44
CA ALA A 279 47.70 6.78 16.79
C ALA A 279 47.37 5.70 17.84
N TRP A 280 46.38 4.85 17.58
CA TRP A 280 45.99 3.75 18.47
C TRP A 280 47.06 2.66 18.56
N ARG A 281 47.71 2.30 17.45
CA ARG A 281 48.86 1.38 17.48
C ARG A 281 50.06 1.94 18.25
N ILE A 282 50.27 3.25 18.21
CA ILE A 282 51.31 3.92 19.01
C ILE A 282 50.90 3.93 20.48
N ALA A 283 49.66 4.29 20.79
CA ALA A 283 49.12 4.27 22.15
C ALA A 283 49.16 2.86 22.77
N GLY A 284 48.83 1.82 22.00
CA GLY A 284 48.95 0.42 22.42
C GLY A 284 50.38 0.01 22.74
N ARG A 285 51.37 0.42 21.92
CA ARG A 285 52.80 0.19 22.20
C ARG A 285 53.28 0.92 23.46
N ILE A 286 52.83 2.15 23.66
CA ILE A 286 53.14 2.93 24.87
C ILE A 286 52.49 2.28 26.10
N SER A 287 51.24 1.87 26.02
CA SER A 287 50.55 1.19 27.13
C SER A 287 51.20 -0.14 27.49
N LEU A 288 51.75 -0.87 26.52
CA LEU A 288 52.48 -2.12 26.76
C LEU A 288 53.87 -1.86 27.38
N ALA A 289 54.53 -0.77 26.98
CA ALA A 289 55.78 -0.33 27.58
C ALA A 289 55.57 0.13 29.03
N VAL A 290 54.55 0.95 29.28
CA VAL A 290 54.16 1.40 30.62
C VAL A 290 53.72 0.22 31.48
N GLY A 291 52.92 -0.70 30.93
CA GLY A 291 52.50 -1.91 31.62
C GLY A 291 53.67 -2.82 31.97
N ARG A 292 54.64 -3.01 31.05
CA ARG A 292 55.88 -3.75 31.35
C ARG A 292 56.74 -3.05 32.38
N PHE A 293 56.86 -1.74 32.31
CA PHE A 293 57.61 -0.96 33.30
C PHE A 293 56.98 -1.10 34.68
N LEU A 294 55.66 -0.89 34.78
CA LEU A 294 54.92 -1.01 36.03
C LEU A 294 54.95 -2.43 36.59
N ALA A 295 54.80 -3.45 35.73
CA ALA A 295 54.92 -4.86 36.13
C ALA A 295 56.34 -5.20 36.60
N THR A 296 57.37 -4.63 35.97
CA THR A 296 58.77 -4.82 36.39
C THR A 296 59.02 -4.14 37.73
N LEU A 297 58.51 -2.93 37.91
CA LEU A 297 58.62 -2.15 39.15
C LEU A 297 57.87 -2.85 40.30
N PHE A 298 56.67 -3.36 40.02
CA PHE A 298 55.90 -4.18 40.96
C PHE A 298 56.62 -5.48 41.32
N ARG A 299 57.23 -6.14 40.34
CA ARG A 299 58.04 -7.35 40.58
C ARG A 299 59.24 -7.04 41.47
N TRP A 300 59.96 -5.95 41.19
CA TRP A 300 61.12 -5.52 41.98
C TRP A 300 60.74 -5.11 43.41
N ILE A 301 59.63 -4.39 43.60
CA ILE A 301 59.22 -3.86 44.90
C ILE A 301 58.54 -4.92 45.78
N PHE A 302 57.72 -5.80 45.20
CA PHE A 302 56.91 -6.73 45.99
C PHE A 302 57.39 -8.18 45.85
N VAL A 303 57.66 -8.63 44.63
CA VAL A 303 57.89 -10.06 44.37
C VAL A 303 59.31 -10.47 44.70
N GLU A 304 60.31 -9.67 44.33
CA GLU A 304 61.73 -9.92 44.61
C GLU A 304 62.00 -10.00 46.13
N PRO A 305 61.58 -9.03 46.97
CA PRO A 305 61.83 -9.09 48.39
C PRO A 305 61.02 -10.19 49.08
N VAL A 306 59.76 -10.44 48.69
CA VAL A 306 58.99 -11.56 49.25
C VAL A 306 59.61 -12.91 48.86
N ARG A 307 60.10 -13.05 47.63
CA ARG A 307 60.79 -14.27 47.17
C ARG A 307 62.13 -14.46 47.88
N TRP A 308 62.86 -13.38 48.16
CA TRP A 308 64.07 -13.43 48.98
C TRP A 308 63.75 -13.81 50.43
N VAL A 309 62.76 -13.20 51.07
CA VAL A 309 62.33 -13.56 52.44
C VAL A 309 61.87 -15.02 52.48
N TYR A 310 61.11 -15.47 51.48
CA TYR A 310 60.67 -16.85 51.39
C TYR A 310 61.85 -17.83 51.29
N ARG A 311 62.83 -17.53 50.43
CA ARG A 311 64.01 -18.40 50.24
C ARG A 311 65.02 -18.32 51.38
N SER A 312 65.31 -17.14 51.87
CA SER A 312 66.34 -16.88 52.88
C SER A 312 65.86 -17.12 54.31
N VAL A 313 64.56 -17.01 54.58
CA VAL A 313 64.01 -17.13 55.94
C VAL A 313 63.07 -18.33 56.05
N LEU A 314 62.02 -18.42 55.23
CA LEU A 314 61.03 -19.50 55.37
C LEU A 314 61.57 -20.88 55.00
N THR A 315 62.44 -20.96 53.99
CA THR A 315 62.99 -22.24 53.55
C THR A 315 63.93 -22.86 54.60
N PRO A 316 64.93 -22.15 55.16
CA PRO A 316 65.77 -22.70 56.22
C PRO A 316 65.00 -22.93 57.53
N VAL A 317 64.10 -22.01 57.92
CA VAL A 317 63.26 -22.22 59.12
C VAL A 317 62.34 -23.42 58.95
N GLY A 318 61.77 -23.63 57.76
CA GLY A 318 60.97 -24.80 57.45
C GLY A 318 61.75 -26.11 57.53
N HIS A 319 63.03 -26.11 57.14
CA HIS A 319 63.90 -27.29 57.27
C HIS A 319 64.25 -27.55 58.74
N VAL A 320 64.58 -26.51 59.51
CA VAL A 320 64.89 -26.66 60.94
C VAL A 320 63.68 -27.14 61.74
N VAL A 321 62.49 -26.59 61.50
CA VAL A 321 61.25 -27.05 62.17
C VAL A 321 60.91 -28.49 61.79
N ARG A 322 61.14 -28.86 60.53
CA ARG A 322 60.87 -30.23 60.05
C ARG A 322 61.83 -31.25 60.63
N ASP A 323 63.11 -30.92 60.74
CA ASP A 323 64.13 -31.83 61.23
C ASP A 323 64.19 -31.87 62.77
N ALA A 324 63.99 -30.74 63.46
CA ALA A 324 64.10 -30.68 64.91
C ALA A 324 62.83 -31.07 65.67
N VAL A 325 61.64 -30.90 65.07
CA VAL A 325 60.36 -31.10 65.79
C VAL A 325 59.54 -32.23 65.17
N LEU A 326 59.34 -32.19 63.85
CA LEU A 326 58.42 -33.14 63.20
C LEU A 326 59.02 -34.54 63.06
N ARG A 327 60.33 -34.65 62.80
CA ARG A 327 61.03 -35.93 62.71
C ARG A 327 61.06 -36.71 64.04
N PRO A 328 61.52 -36.12 65.16
CA PRO A 328 61.53 -36.84 66.45
C PRO A 328 60.14 -37.16 66.98
N ALA A 329 59.14 -36.28 66.77
CA ALA A 329 57.75 -36.57 67.13
C ALA A 329 57.16 -37.74 66.33
N ALA A 330 57.47 -37.84 65.04
CA ALA A 330 57.04 -38.96 64.20
C ALA A 330 57.70 -40.29 64.58
N GLU A 331 58.96 -40.26 65.02
CA GLU A 331 59.68 -41.44 65.49
C GLU A 331 59.16 -41.92 66.85
N ALA A 332 58.87 -41.01 67.78
CA ALA A 332 58.21 -41.30 69.05
C ALA A 332 56.77 -41.84 68.87
N ALA A 333 56.02 -41.34 67.89
CA ALA A 333 54.69 -41.87 67.59
C ALA A 333 54.74 -43.31 67.03
N ARG A 334 55.78 -43.65 66.25
CA ARG A 334 55.95 -45.00 65.68
C ARG A 334 56.45 -46.03 66.71
N SER A 335 57.14 -45.62 67.77
CA SER A 335 57.51 -46.54 68.86
C SER A 335 56.30 -46.90 69.72
N VAL A 336 55.45 -45.93 70.05
CA VAL A 336 54.17 -46.15 70.76
C VAL A 336 53.23 -47.02 69.92
N GLY A 337 53.08 -46.72 68.61
CA GLY A 337 52.20 -47.48 67.72
C GLY A 337 52.60 -48.95 67.51
N ARG A 338 53.88 -49.30 67.68
CA ARG A 338 54.34 -50.70 67.62
C ARG A 338 54.07 -51.43 68.94
N ALA A 339 54.33 -50.79 70.08
CA ALA A 339 54.04 -51.36 71.40
C ALA A 339 52.53 -51.61 71.60
N THR A 340 51.67 -50.68 71.18
CA THR A 340 50.21 -50.85 71.27
C THR A 340 49.72 -52.00 70.41
N ARG A 341 50.24 -52.18 69.18
CA ARG A 341 49.83 -53.30 68.30
C ARG A 341 50.24 -54.66 68.84
N GLN A 342 51.43 -54.78 69.45
CA GLN A 342 51.89 -56.03 70.06
C GLN A 342 51.04 -56.39 71.27
N ALA A 343 50.71 -55.42 72.14
CA ALA A 343 49.83 -55.64 73.29
C ALA A 343 48.41 -56.07 72.85
N LEU A 344 47.89 -55.45 71.78
CA LEU A 344 46.56 -55.77 71.27
C LEU A 344 46.49 -57.13 70.56
N ALA A 345 47.57 -57.55 69.90
CA ALA A 345 47.69 -58.89 69.31
C ALA A 345 47.72 -59.96 70.41
N ALA A 346 48.56 -59.77 71.44
CA ALA A 346 48.64 -60.70 72.58
C ALA A 346 47.31 -60.82 73.34
N ALA A 347 46.59 -59.71 73.52
CA ALA A 347 45.26 -59.71 74.14
C ALA A 347 44.21 -60.46 73.27
N ARG A 348 44.30 -60.34 71.94
CA ARG A 348 43.37 -61.05 71.04
C ARG A 348 43.64 -62.55 70.98
N ASP A 349 44.91 -62.96 70.99
CA ASP A 349 45.27 -64.38 70.94
C ASP A 349 44.88 -65.09 72.26
N SER A 350 45.09 -64.44 73.40
CA SER A 350 44.65 -64.94 74.71
C SER A 350 43.12 -65.08 74.82
N VAL A 351 42.34 -64.14 74.28
CA VAL A 351 40.87 -64.28 74.22
C VAL A 351 40.45 -65.42 73.28
N ARG A 352 41.12 -65.58 72.14
CA ARG A 352 40.82 -66.67 71.19
C ARG A 352 41.12 -68.03 71.79
N GLN A 353 42.23 -68.18 72.51
CA GLN A 353 42.58 -69.40 73.23
C GLN A 353 41.61 -69.68 74.38
N ALA A 354 41.32 -68.70 75.23
CA ALA A 354 40.36 -68.87 76.33
C ALA A 354 38.97 -69.29 75.82
N ARG A 355 38.50 -68.69 74.71
CA ARG A 355 37.24 -69.10 74.07
C ARG A 355 37.32 -70.51 73.49
N ALA A 356 38.43 -70.87 72.85
CA ALA A 356 38.62 -72.21 72.31
C ALA A 356 38.63 -73.28 73.42
N ASP A 357 39.25 -72.99 74.55
CA ASP A 357 39.34 -73.91 75.69
C ASP A 357 38.01 -74.03 76.44
N VAL A 358 37.30 -72.93 76.67
CA VAL A 358 35.91 -72.98 77.21
C VAL A 358 35.00 -73.77 76.27
N ARG A 359 35.11 -73.57 74.95
CA ARG A 359 34.32 -74.32 73.98
C ARG A 359 34.66 -75.81 73.99
N ARG A 360 35.95 -76.17 74.12
CA ARG A 360 36.37 -77.58 74.25
C ARG A 360 35.83 -78.20 75.54
N MET A 361 35.85 -77.48 76.65
CA MET A 361 35.34 -77.99 77.93
C MET A 361 33.82 -78.17 77.91
N LEU A 362 33.07 -77.28 77.26
CA LEU A 362 31.60 -77.33 77.23
C LEU A 362 31.03 -78.29 76.17
N PHE A 363 31.68 -78.44 75.02
CA PHE A 363 31.11 -79.16 73.87
C PHE A 363 31.90 -80.42 73.46
N GLY A 364 32.97 -80.75 74.17
CA GLY A 364 33.87 -81.84 73.78
C GLY A 364 34.74 -81.49 72.56
N ALA A 365 35.76 -82.32 72.30
CA ALA A 365 36.72 -82.06 71.24
C ALA A 365 36.10 -82.34 69.85
N PRO A 366 36.09 -81.37 68.91
CA PRO A 366 35.64 -81.61 67.55
C PRO A 366 36.65 -82.48 66.77
N ALA A 367 36.15 -83.44 66.00
CA ALA A 367 36.94 -84.33 65.15
C ALA A 367 37.72 -83.55 64.08
N GLN A 368 39.01 -83.87 63.89
CA GLN A 368 39.91 -83.17 62.96
C GLN A 368 39.56 -83.49 61.49
N PRO A 369 39.23 -82.50 60.64
CA PRO A 369 39.12 -82.69 59.20
C PRO A 369 40.49 -82.60 58.53
N GLN A 370 40.79 -83.57 57.65
CA GLN A 370 42.04 -83.66 56.88
C GLN A 370 41.99 -82.71 55.66
N PRO A 371 43.06 -81.95 55.36
CA PRO A 371 43.05 -80.87 54.38
C PRO A 371 43.13 -81.37 52.94
N VAL A 372 42.35 -80.74 52.04
CA VAL A 372 42.41 -80.92 50.59
C VAL A 372 42.91 -79.62 49.95
N ASP A 373 44.02 -79.71 49.22
CA ASP A 373 44.70 -78.62 48.52
C ASP A 373 44.01 -78.26 47.20
N LEU A 374 43.73 -76.97 46.99
CA LEU A 374 43.47 -76.32 45.70
C LEU A 374 43.53 -74.80 45.97
N GLY A 375 44.30 -73.92 45.31
CA GLY A 375 45.06 -73.91 44.07
C GLY A 375 45.00 -72.45 43.56
N GLU A 376 46.15 -71.76 43.47
CA GLU A 376 46.26 -70.32 43.11
C GLU A 376 46.19 -70.07 41.58
N PRO A 377 45.76 -68.86 41.14
CA PRO A 377 46.15 -68.34 39.82
C PRO A 377 46.86 -66.98 39.85
N SER A 378 47.80 -66.85 38.93
CA SER A 378 48.89 -65.88 38.77
C SER A 378 48.58 -64.67 37.86
N GLY A 379 49.53 -63.72 37.84
CA GLY A 379 49.48 -62.32 37.36
C GLY A 379 49.06 -62.02 35.91
N ARG A 380 48.73 -60.73 35.67
CA ARG A 380 48.42 -60.15 34.35
C ARG A 380 49.28 -58.92 34.05
N GLU A 381 49.66 -58.87 32.78
CA GLU A 381 50.71 -58.12 32.08
C GLU A 381 50.26 -56.75 31.51
N ALA A 382 51.21 -55.89 31.15
CA ALA A 382 51.03 -54.54 30.59
C ALA A 382 50.92 -54.53 29.04
N ARG A 383 50.13 -53.60 28.47
CA ARG A 383 49.82 -53.47 27.03
C ARG A 383 50.37 -52.16 26.44
N THR A 384 51.05 -52.25 25.29
CA THR A 384 51.75 -51.17 24.56
C THR A 384 50.85 -50.44 23.55
N LEU A 385 51.20 -49.17 23.23
CA LEU A 385 50.57 -48.29 22.24
C LEU A 385 51.27 -48.39 20.87
N GLY A 386 50.50 -48.29 19.78
CA GLY A 386 50.99 -48.31 18.40
C GLY A 386 50.35 -47.27 17.47
N SER A 387 51.00 -47.11 16.30
CA SER A 387 50.69 -46.26 15.13
C SER A 387 51.13 -44.78 15.24
N SER A 388 51.82 -44.17 14.27
CA SER A 388 51.62 -44.25 12.81
C SER A 388 52.89 -43.86 12.01
N THR A 389 53.09 -44.56 10.90
CA THR A 389 54.14 -44.37 9.89
C THR A 389 53.57 -43.59 8.70
N THR A 390 54.31 -42.63 8.13
CA THR A 390 54.06 -42.08 6.79
C THR A 390 55.42 -41.88 6.11
N ALA A 391 55.54 -42.39 4.89
CA ALA A 391 56.73 -42.41 4.05
C ALA A 391 56.66 -41.36 2.91
N LEU A 392 57.78 -41.19 2.20
CA LEU A 392 58.11 -40.36 1.02
C LEU A 392 58.52 -38.90 1.36
N THR A 393 59.63 -38.32 0.84
CA THR A 393 60.38 -38.55 -0.42
C THR A 393 61.70 -37.75 -0.42
N LYS A 394 62.71 -38.22 -1.20
CA LYS A 394 63.89 -37.51 -1.79
C LYS A 394 64.91 -36.89 -0.81
N ASP A 395 66.22 -37.05 -0.94
CA ASP A 395 67.10 -37.34 -2.09
C ASP A 395 68.05 -38.53 -1.86
#